data_AF-A0A7X7K5P3-F1
#
_entry.id   AF-A0A7X7K5P3-F1
#
_cell.length_a   1.000
_cell.length_b   1.000
_cell.length_c   1.000
_cell.angle_alpha   90.00
_cell.angle_beta   90.00
_cell.angle_gamma   90.00
#
_symmetry.space_group_name_H-M   'P 1'
#
loop_
_entity.id
_entity.type
_entity.pdbx_description
1 polymer ?
#
loop_
_entity_poly.entity_id
_entity_poly.type
_entity_poly.pdbx_seq_one_letter_code
_entity_poly.pdbx_strand_id
1 'polypeptide(L)'
;QAGCPACEWSAKMEGLYLGDLLKHLLGEEGLLQSYRASEGLCLPHFRQALTLVRSEPEFDALVGVQRAVWEGLVGDLSEFIRKSDHRFRHEAWGEERDAWIRAIGALAGVRPE
;
A
#
# COMPACT_ATOMS: atom_id res chain seq x y z
N GLN A 1 -9.66 -2.57 33.20
CA GLN A 1 -9.75 -1.27 32.51
C GLN A 1 -10.39 -1.55 31.15
N ALA A 2 -11.40 -0.79 30.75
CA ALA A 2 -11.95 -0.87 29.39
C ALA A 2 -10.99 -0.18 28.41
N GLY A 3 -10.98 -0.61 27.14
CA GLY A 3 -10.15 0.00 26.10
C GLY A 3 -10.59 1.43 25.78
N CYS A 4 -9.77 2.16 25.03
CA CYS A 4 -10.12 3.49 24.54
C CYS A 4 -11.24 3.35 23.47
N PRO A 5 -12.43 3.95 23.65
CA PRO A 5 -13.53 3.81 22.69
C PRO A 5 -13.20 4.30 21.28
N ALA A 6 -12.33 5.31 21.16
CA ALA A 6 -11.90 5.83 19.86
C ALA A 6 -11.01 4.82 19.11
N CYS A 7 -10.09 4.15 19.82
CA CYS A 7 -9.23 3.13 19.23
C CYS A 7 -10.04 1.90 18.80
N GLU A 8 -10.98 1.46 19.63
CA GLU A 8 -11.87 0.33 19.31
C GLU A 8 -12.74 0.65 18.08
N TRP A 9 -13.26 1.88 18.00
CA TRP A 9 -14.02 2.33 16.84
C TRP A 9 -13.17 2.37 15.57
N SER A 10 -11.94 2.91 15.63
CA SER A 10 -11.03 2.95 14.47
C SER A 10 -10.79 1.55 13.91
N ALA A 11 -10.38 0.61 14.77
CA ALA A 11 -10.11 -0.77 14.36
C ALA A 11 -11.35 -1.46 13.75
N LYS A 12 -12.54 -1.18 14.30
CA LYS A 12 -13.80 -1.68 13.74
C LYS A 12 -14.05 -1.10 12.34
N MET A 13 -13.90 0.21 12.17
CA MET A 13 -14.14 0.87 10.90
C MET A 13 -13.13 0.46 9.83
N GLU A 14 -11.84 0.34 10.19
CA GLU A 14 -10.80 -0.21 9.31
C GLU A 14 -11.20 -1.58 8.76
N GLY A 15 -11.69 -2.49 9.62
CA GLY A 15 -12.16 -3.79 9.20
C GLY A 15 -13.37 -3.74 8.25
N LEU A 16 -14.32 -2.84 8.51
CA LEU A 16 -15.49 -2.64 7.63
C LEU A 16 -15.07 -2.10 6.26
N TYR A 17 -14.22 -1.08 6.22
CA TYR A 17 -13.76 -0.47 4.97
C TYR A 17 -12.91 -1.43 4.13
N LEU A 18 -12.06 -2.24 4.76
CA LEU A 18 -11.34 -3.29 4.04
C LEU A 18 -12.30 -4.36 3.51
N GLY A 19 -13.31 -4.75 4.28
CA GLY A 19 -14.35 -5.66 3.82
C GLY A 19 -15.10 -5.13 2.59
N ASP A 20 -15.50 -3.85 2.62
CA ASP A 20 -16.18 -3.20 1.51
C ASP A 20 -15.26 -3.06 0.28
N LEU A 21 -13.98 -2.72 0.48
CA LEU A 21 -12.99 -2.71 -0.61
C LEU A 21 -12.93 -4.06 -1.33
N LEU A 22 -12.85 -5.16 -0.58
CA LEU A 22 -12.74 -6.51 -1.15
C LEU A 22 -14.03 -6.93 -1.84
N LYS A 23 -15.18 -6.68 -1.20
CA LYS A 23 -16.51 -6.99 -1.75
C LYS A 23 -16.76 -6.28 -3.09
N HIS A 24 -16.21 -5.09 -3.25
CA HIS A 24 -16.35 -4.27 -4.45
C HIS A 24 -15.06 -4.22 -5.28
N LEU A 25 -14.08 -5.10 -5.03
CA LEU A 25 -12.81 -5.07 -5.75
C LEU A 25 -12.99 -5.40 -7.23
N LEU A 26 -13.77 -6.45 -7.51
CA LEU A 26 -14.05 -6.96 -8.85
C LEU A 26 -15.47 -6.55 -9.32
N GLY A 27 -15.70 -6.60 -10.63
CA GLY A 27 -16.96 -6.22 -11.27
C GLY A 27 -16.79 -5.07 -12.28
N GLU A 28 -17.85 -4.76 -13.04
CA GLU A 28 -17.83 -3.73 -14.09
C GLU A 28 -17.53 -2.32 -13.54
N GLU A 29 -18.01 -2.02 -12.33
CA GLU A 29 -17.74 -0.79 -11.59
C GLU A 29 -16.85 -1.06 -10.36
N GLY A 30 -16.05 -2.12 -10.42
CA GLY A 30 -15.19 -2.55 -9.33
C GLY A 30 -14.03 -1.58 -9.05
N LEU A 31 -13.49 -1.65 -7.84
CA LEU A 31 -12.41 -0.79 -7.36
C LEU A 31 -11.02 -1.19 -7.90
N LEU A 32 -10.89 -2.28 -8.66
CA LEU A 32 -9.61 -2.81 -9.12
C LEU A 32 -8.75 -1.77 -9.84
N GLN A 33 -9.35 -0.95 -10.73
CA GLN A 33 -8.58 0.04 -11.48
C GLN A 33 -8.12 1.19 -10.59
N SER A 34 -8.96 1.63 -9.65
CA SER A 34 -8.60 2.65 -8.65
C SER A 34 -7.52 2.15 -7.71
N TYR A 35 -7.57 0.88 -7.31
CA TYR A 35 -6.56 0.25 -6.48
C TYR A 35 -5.22 0.12 -7.22
N ARG A 36 -5.25 -0.22 -8.51
CA ARG A 36 -4.04 -0.26 -9.36
C ARG A 36 -3.38 1.11 -9.53
N ALA A 37 -4.17 2.18 -9.56
CA ALA A 37 -3.68 3.55 -9.69
C ALA A 37 -3.23 4.18 -8.36
N SER A 38 -3.34 3.47 -7.23
CA SER A 38 -2.97 3.99 -5.91
C SER A 38 -1.57 3.51 -5.48
N GLU A 39 -1.13 3.98 -4.31
CA GLU A 39 0.08 3.48 -3.63
C GLU A 39 -0.14 2.11 -2.93
N GLY A 40 -1.25 1.45 -3.22
CA GLY A 40 -1.63 0.19 -2.58
C GLY A 40 -2.06 0.37 -1.12
N LEU A 41 -2.24 -0.76 -0.43
CA LEU A 41 -2.43 -0.78 1.02
C LEU A 41 -1.06 -0.75 1.71
N CYS A 42 -0.97 -0.07 2.85
CA CYS A 42 0.17 -0.25 3.73
C CYS A 42 0.20 -1.67 4.29
N LEU A 43 1.37 -2.15 4.70
CA LEU A 43 1.59 -3.52 5.17
C LEU A 43 0.61 -3.96 6.27
N PRO A 44 0.28 -3.14 7.30
CA PRO A 44 -0.73 -3.52 8.28
C PRO A 44 -2.11 -3.79 7.65
N HIS A 45 -2.60 -2.88 6.81
CA HIS A 45 -3.91 -3.02 6.16
C HIS A 45 -3.92 -4.10 5.09
N PHE A 46 -2.82 -4.32 4.37
CA PHE A 46 -2.70 -5.42 3.42
C PHE A 46 -2.79 -6.78 4.14
N ARG A 47 -2.08 -6.94 5.26
CA ARG A 47 -2.17 -8.15 6.10
C ARG A 47 -3.59 -8.39 6.60
N GLN A 48 -4.29 -7.33 7.00
CA GLN A 48 -5.68 -7.43 7.44
C GLN A 48 -6.61 -7.77 6.27
N ALA A 49 -6.44 -7.16 5.10
CA ALA A 49 -7.22 -7.49 3.92
C ALA A 49 -7.09 -8.97 3.56
N LEU A 50 -5.88 -9.53 3.62
CA LEU A 50 -5.64 -10.97 3.37
C LEU A 50 -6.43 -11.90 4.31
N THR A 51 -6.80 -11.48 5.52
CA THR A 51 -7.64 -12.31 6.42
C THR A 51 -9.14 -12.20 6.10
N LEU A 52 -9.53 -11.16 5.35
CA LEU A 52 -10.90 -10.86 4.99
C LEU A 52 -11.29 -11.39 3.60
N VAL A 53 -10.33 -11.66 2.72
CA VAL A 53 -10.58 -12.24 1.38
C VAL A 53 -11.38 -13.55 1.49
N ARG A 54 -12.34 -13.74 0.57
CA ARG A 54 -13.23 -14.92 0.56
C ARG A 54 -13.19 -15.72 -0.74
N SER A 55 -12.61 -15.18 -1.81
CA SER A 55 -12.51 -15.89 -3.09
C SER A 55 -11.10 -15.84 -3.67
N GLU A 56 -10.73 -16.87 -4.45
CA GLU A 56 -9.45 -16.95 -5.16
C GLU A 56 -9.27 -15.80 -6.17
N PRO A 57 -10.28 -15.39 -6.97
CA PRO A 57 -10.15 -14.24 -7.86
C PRO A 57 -9.88 -12.91 -7.12
N GLU A 58 -10.52 -12.68 -5.97
CA GLU A 58 -10.24 -11.50 -5.13
C GLU A 58 -8.81 -11.54 -4.58
N PHE A 59 -8.37 -12.71 -4.12
CA PHE A 59 -7.02 -12.92 -3.62
C PHE A 59 -5.97 -12.59 -4.69
N ASP A 60 -6.10 -13.17 -5.87
CA ASP A 60 -5.16 -12.98 -6.97
C ASP A 60 -5.13 -11.53 -7.43
N ALA A 61 -6.29 -10.88 -7.53
CA ALA A 61 -6.38 -9.47 -7.91
C ALA A 61 -5.73 -8.55 -6.85
N LEU A 62 -6.03 -8.77 -5.57
CA LEU A 62 -5.48 -7.99 -4.47
C LEU A 62 -3.95 -8.14 -4.39
N VAL A 63 -3.46 -9.38 -4.37
CA VAL A 63 -2.02 -9.68 -4.27
C VAL A 63 -1.27 -9.24 -5.52
N GLY A 64 -1.83 -9.47 -6.70
CA GLY A 64 -1.22 -9.09 -7.96
C GLY A 64 -0.99 -7.57 -8.07
N VAL A 65 -2.00 -6.78 -7.72
CA VAL A 65 -1.88 -5.32 -7.70
C VAL A 65 -0.91 -4.85 -6.62
N GLN A 66 -1.03 -5.34 -5.38
CA GLN A 66 -0.14 -4.94 -4.29
C GLN A 66 1.32 -5.23 -4.60
N ARG A 67 1.59 -6.40 -5.20
CA ARG A 67 2.93 -6.79 -5.64
C ARG A 67 3.50 -5.80 -6.65
N ALA A 68 2.75 -5.48 -7.70
CA ALA A 68 3.20 -4.57 -8.74
C ALA A 68 3.53 -3.18 -8.19
N VAL A 69 2.69 -2.65 -7.28
CA VAL A 69 2.93 -1.37 -6.60
C VAL A 69 4.23 -1.40 -5.79
N TRP A 70 4.43 -2.45 -4.99
CA TRP A 70 5.66 -2.56 -4.18
C TRP A 70 6.91 -2.83 -5.01
N GLU A 71 6.80 -3.55 -6.11
CA GLU A 71 7.91 -3.74 -7.05
C GLU A 71 8.34 -2.39 -7.66
N GLY A 72 7.39 -1.52 -8.01
CA GLY A 72 7.69 -0.14 -8.43
C GLY A 72 8.43 0.65 -7.35
N LEU A 73 7.92 0.64 -6.11
CA LEU A 73 8.55 1.31 -4.97
C LEU A 73 9.96 0.77 -4.67
N VAL A 74 10.19 -0.54 -4.80
CA VAL A 74 11.52 -1.15 -4.67
C VAL A 74 12.46 -0.69 -5.80
N GLY A 75 11.93 -0.52 -7.01
CA GLY A 75 12.66 0.10 -8.12
C GLY A 75 13.11 1.51 -7.79
N ASP A 76 12.19 2.35 -7.31
CA ASP A 76 12.49 3.72 -6.88
C ASP A 76 13.53 3.75 -5.76
N LEU A 77 13.41 2.90 -4.74
CA LEU A 77 14.40 2.79 -3.67
C LEU A 77 15.79 2.40 -4.19
N SER A 78 15.84 1.49 -5.17
CA SER A 78 17.09 1.06 -5.78
C SER A 78 17.75 2.21 -6.53
N GLU A 79 16.96 3.02 -7.23
CA GLU A 79 17.46 4.21 -7.92
C GLU A 79 17.90 5.31 -6.94
N PHE A 80 17.16 5.50 -5.86
CA PHE A 80 17.55 6.40 -4.77
C PHE A 80 18.91 6.02 -4.18
N ILE A 81 19.10 4.73 -3.88
CA ILE A 81 20.38 4.20 -3.37
C ILE A 81 21.50 4.41 -4.41
N ARG A 82 21.22 4.14 -5.70
CA ARG A 82 22.20 4.32 -6.78
C ARG A 82 22.65 5.79 -6.88
N LYS A 83 21.71 6.74 -6.93
CA LYS A 83 22.02 8.18 -7.10
C LYS A 83 22.59 8.84 -5.84
N SER A 84 22.42 8.20 -4.68
CA SER A 84 23.09 8.62 -3.45
C SER A 84 24.62 8.42 -3.49
N ASP A 85 25.12 7.57 -4.40
CA ASP A 85 26.55 7.43 -4.62
C ASP A 85 27.12 8.67 -5.33
N HIS A 86 28.19 9.24 -4.77
CA HIS A 86 28.89 10.42 -5.29
C HIS A 86 29.25 10.37 -6.77
N ARG A 87 29.43 9.17 -7.35
CA ARG A 87 29.71 8.96 -8.79
C ARG A 87 28.59 9.48 -9.68
N PHE A 88 27.36 9.46 -9.19
CA PHE A 88 26.16 9.86 -9.94
C PHE A 88 25.61 11.23 -9.50
N ARG A 89 26.37 12.01 -8.71
CA ARG A 89 25.96 13.34 -8.18
C ARG A 89 25.55 14.38 -9.22
N HIS A 90 25.83 14.13 -10.50
CA HIS A 90 25.54 15.02 -11.61
C HIS A 90 24.23 14.67 -12.31
N GLU A 91 23.67 13.49 -12.04
CA GLU A 91 22.34 13.11 -12.51
C GLU A 91 21.26 13.86 -11.73
N ALA A 92 20.18 14.24 -12.42
CA ALA A 92 19.04 14.87 -11.77
C ALA A 92 18.20 13.83 -11.01
N TRP A 93 17.61 14.26 -9.90
CA TRP A 93 16.62 13.48 -9.16
C TRP A 93 15.28 13.43 -9.91
N GLY A 94 14.62 12.29 -9.87
CA GLY A 94 13.24 12.06 -10.32
C GLY A 94 12.32 11.68 -9.15
N GLU A 95 11.33 10.84 -9.44
CA GLU A 95 10.35 10.34 -8.46
C GLU A 95 10.97 9.47 -7.36
N GLU A 96 12.18 8.95 -7.57
CA GLU A 96 12.91 8.17 -6.56
C GLU A 96 13.30 8.99 -5.32
N ARG A 97 13.30 10.33 -5.44
CA ARG A 97 13.81 11.23 -4.40
C ARG A 97 13.13 11.04 -3.04
N ASP A 98 11.84 10.72 -3.04
CA ASP A 98 11.03 10.51 -1.85
C ASP A 98 10.72 9.03 -1.57
N ALA A 99 11.33 8.11 -2.33
CA ALA A 99 11.04 6.67 -2.23
C ALA A 99 11.25 6.10 -0.82
N TRP A 100 12.25 6.60 -0.10
CA TRP A 100 12.51 6.19 1.28
C TRP A 100 11.39 6.60 2.23
N ILE A 101 10.75 7.75 2.01
CA ILE A 101 9.62 8.25 2.79
C ILE A 101 8.38 7.38 2.49
N ARG A 102 8.09 7.17 1.20
CA ARG A 102 6.99 6.30 0.74
C ARG A 102 7.14 4.88 1.29
N ALA A 103 8.36 4.34 1.33
CA ALA A 103 8.64 3.02 1.88
C ALA A 103 8.37 2.92 3.38
N ILE A 104 8.79 3.92 4.17
CA ILE A 104 8.47 3.96 5.59
C ILE A 104 6.95 4.04 5.80
N GLY A 105 6.26 4.89 5.04
CA GLY A 105 4.80 5.00 5.11
C GLY A 105 4.08 3.70 4.76
N ALA A 106 4.49 3.05 3.68
CA ALA A 106 3.96 1.76 3.24
C ALA A 106 4.18 0.66 4.29
N LEU A 107 5.32 0.63 4.99
CA LEU A 107 5.61 -0.39 5.99
C LEU A 107 4.96 -0.11 7.35
N ALA A 108 5.00 1.14 7.81
CA ALA A 108 4.51 1.52 9.13
C ALA A 108 3.02 1.83 9.17
N GLY A 109 2.38 2.04 8.00
CA GLY A 109 0.99 2.45 7.92
C GLY A 109 0.75 3.91 8.32
N VAL A 110 1.77 4.74 8.20
CA VAL A 110 1.67 6.19 8.38
C VAL A 110 1.61 6.86 7.01
N ARG A 111 0.81 7.90 6.87
CA ARG A 111 0.92 8.79 5.71
C ARG A 111 2.04 9.79 6.02
N PRO A 112 3.15 9.77 5.29
CA PRO A 112 4.21 10.74 5.50
C PRO A 112 3.72 12.14 5.10
N GLU A 113 4.13 13.15 5.87
CA GLU A 113 3.76 14.56 5.72
C GLU A 113 4.82 15.37 4.96
#